data_AF-A0A2E7QZY4-F1
#
_entry.id   AF-A0A2E7QZY4-F1
#
_cell.length_a   1.000
_cell.length_b   1.000
_cell.length_c   1.000
_cell.angle_alpha   90.00
_cell.angle_beta   90.00
_cell.angle_gamma   90.00
#
_symmetry.space_group_name_H-M   'P 1'
#
loop_
_entity.id
_entity.type
_entity.pdbx_description
1 polymer ?
#
loop_
_entity_poly.entity_id
_entity_poly.type
_entity_poly.pdbx_seq_one_letter_code
_entity_poly.pdbx_strand_id
1 'polypeptide(L)'
;MAHKRTNPSSVSLPQNYHQSVEVEEGCRFLFVAGQTGVNLDGSIPEGIEGQAKQVFENMENILKASEYGFEDVVFMKTFLTRREDRSGYQKIRAEIWGDNKPASTFLIVSGLADPQYLVEVECIAAKKF
;
A
#
# COMPACT_ATOMS: atom_id res chain seq x y z
N MET A 1 15.16 -3.41 -14.75
CA MET A 1 16.15 -3.09 -13.69
C MET A 1 15.37 -2.76 -12.43
N ALA A 2 15.92 -3.01 -11.24
CA ALA A 2 15.14 -3.06 -10.01
C ALA A 2 15.55 -1.92 -9.07
N HIS A 3 14.58 -1.08 -8.67
CA HIS A 3 14.78 -0.01 -7.70
C HIS A 3 15.56 -0.51 -6.47
N LYS A 4 16.54 0.28 -6.03
CA LYS A 4 17.41 -0.10 -4.93
C LYS A 4 16.70 0.10 -3.61
N ARG A 5 16.47 -1.01 -2.90
CA ARG A 5 15.82 -1.05 -1.59
C ARG A 5 16.89 -1.22 -0.52
N THR A 6 16.81 -0.47 0.58
CA THR A 6 17.89 -0.47 1.58
C THR A 6 17.34 -0.43 2.99
N ASN A 7 17.96 -1.24 3.86
CA ASN A 7 17.78 -1.24 5.31
C ASN A 7 19.18 -1.12 5.94
N PRO A 8 19.64 0.11 6.25
CA PRO A 8 20.99 0.28 6.80
C PRO A 8 21.06 -0.28 8.22
N SER A 9 22.22 -0.82 8.62
CA SER A 9 22.45 -1.36 9.97
C SER A 9 22.49 -0.30 11.07
N SER A 10 22.53 0.99 10.69
CA SER A 10 22.51 2.13 11.60
C SER A 10 21.11 2.51 12.12
N VAL A 11 20.05 1.81 11.68
CA VAL A 11 18.67 2.02 12.13
C VAL A 11 17.99 0.68 12.42
N SER A 12 16.88 0.69 13.16
CA SER A 12 16.10 -0.51 13.43
C SER A 12 15.59 -1.15 12.13
N LEU A 13 15.70 -2.48 12.02
CA LEU A 13 15.20 -3.22 10.87
C LEU A 13 13.65 -3.29 10.90
N PRO A 14 12.96 -2.76 9.87
CA PRO A 14 11.51 -2.93 9.76
C PRO A 14 11.14 -4.36 9.34
N GLN A 15 9.98 -4.83 9.77
CA GLN A 15 9.47 -6.16 9.36
C GLN A 15 8.78 -6.12 7.98
N ASN A 16 8.02 -5.05 7.70
CA ASN A 16 7.04 -5.05 6.62
C ASN A 16 7.26 -3.93 5.58
N TYR A 17 8.44 -3.33 5.50
CA TYR A 17 8.78 -2.31 4.51
C TYR A 17 10.30 -2.19 4.37
N HIS A 18 10.79 -1.44 3.39
CA HIS A 18 12.19 -1.02 3.34
C HIS A 18 12.35 0.40 3.86
N GLN A 19 13.39 0.67 4.64
CA GLN A 19 13.66 2.02 5.16
C GLN A 19 13.76 3.06 4.04
N SER A 20 14.30 2.66 2.88
CA SER A 20 14.31 3.50 1.67
C SER A 20 14.15 2.69 0.39
N VAL A 21 13.60 3.34 -0.63
CA VAL A 21 13.60 2.90 -2.02
C VAL A 21 14.15 4.03 -2.88
N GLU A 22 15.25 3.77 -3.57
CA GLU A 22 15.90 4.68 -4.52
C GLU A 22 15.44 4.30 -5.93
N VAL A 23 14.75 5.24 -6.59
CA VAL A 23 14.20 5.05 -7.94
C VAL A 23 15.29 5.31 -8.98
N GLU A 24 15.41 4.39 -9.95
CA GLU A 24 16.40 4.51 -11.03
C GLU A 24 16.11 5.67 -11.99
N GLU A 25 17.16 6.17 -12.63
CA GLU A 25 17.06 7.21 -13.65
C GLU A 25 16.23 6.76 -14.87
N GLY A 26 15.37 7.66 -15.34
CA GLY A 26 14.51 7.46 -16.52
C GLY A 26 13.22 6.70 -16.23
N CYS A 27 12.87 6.44 -14.97
CA CYS A 27 11.56 5.90 -14.62
C CYS A 27 10.45 6.96 -14.72
N ARG A 28 9.27 6.53 -15.18
CA ARG A 28 8.02 7.29 -15.06
C ARG A 28 7.38 6.99 -13.70
N PHE A 29 6.79 8.01 -13.09
CA PHE A 29 6.06 7.89 -11.84
C PHE A 29 4.55 7.84 -12.08
N LEU A 30 3.88 6.99 -11.32
CA LEU A 30 2.43 6.94 -11.19
C LEU A 30 2.07 7.26 -9.74
N PHE A 31 1.22 8.26 -9.56
CA PHE A 31 0.66 8.63 -8.26
C PHE A 31 -0.75 8.06 -8.18
N VAL A 32 -0.97 7.14 -7.25
CA VAL A 32 -2.27 6.49 -7.05
C VAL A 32 -2.95 7.17 -5.87
N ALA A 33 -4.16 7.69 -6.11
CA ALA A 33 -4.98 8.27 -5.06
C ALA A 33 -5.29 7.25 -3.95
N GLY A 34 -5.63 7.73 -2.76
CA GLY A 34 -6.06 6.88 -1.64
C GLY A 34 -7.18 5.94 -2.05
N GLN A 35 -6.93 4.64 -1.92
CA GLN A 35 -7.90 3.58 -2.14
C GLN A 35 -8.51 3.16 -0.81
N THR A 36 -9.83 3.17 -0.76
CA THR A 36 -10.63 2.65 0.36
C THR A 36 -11.18 1.26 0.00
N GLY A 37 -11.69 0.54 1.00
CA GLY A 37 -12.21 -0.82 0.84
C GLY A 37 -13.60 -0.88 0.23
N VAL A 38 -13.87 -0.10 -0.83
CA VAL A 38 -15.18 -0.03 -1.49
C VAL A 38 -15.16 -0.91 -2.74
N ASN A 39 -16.19 -1.75 -2.89
CA ASN A 39 -16.39 -2.59 -4.07
C ASN A 39 -16.84 -1.75 -5.27
N LEU A 40 -16.72 -2.29 -6.49
CA LEU A 40 -17.16 -1.60 -7.71
C LEU A 40 -18.65 -1.21 -7.70
N ASP A 41 -19.49 -2.00 -7.03
CA ASP A 41 -20.92 -1.73 -6.85
C ASP A 41 -21.24 -0.72 -5.73
N GLY A 42 -20.21 -0.18 -5.07
CA GLY A 42 -20.33 0.76 -3.95
C GLY A 42 -20.54 0.10 -2.59
N SER A 43 -20.65 -1.23 -2.51
CA SER A 43 -20.77 -1.93 -1.23
C SER A 43 -19.45 -1.93 -0.46
N ILE A 44 -19.53 -1.98 0.88
CA ILE A 44 -18.37 -1.96 1.77
C ILE A 44 -18.32 -3.30 2.50
N PRO A 45 -17.28 -4.13 2.31
CA PRO A 45 -17.11 -5.37 3.05
C PRO A 45 -17.05 -5.14 4.56
N GLU A 46 -17.56 -6.11 5.32
CA GLU A 46 -17.48 -6.07 6.77
C GLU A 46 -16.07 -6.34 7.29
N GLY A 47 -15.68 -5.59 8.32
CA GLY A 47 -14.44 -5.80 9.05
C GLY A 47 -13.17 -5.41 8.29
N ILE A 48 -12.06 -5.36 9.02
CA ILE A 48 -10.79 -4.88 8.47
C ILE A 48 -10.23 -5.80 7.37
N GLU A 49 -10.36 -7.12 7.51
CA GLU A 49 -9.80 -8.05 6.52
C GLU A 49 -10.50 -7.91 5.15
N GLY A 50 -11.82 -7.77 5.15
CA GLY A 50 -12.61 -7.56 3.93
C GLY A 50 -12.26 -6.24 3.25
N GLN A 51 -12.26 -5.14 4.01
CA GLN A 51 -11.91 -3.83 3.45
C GLN A 51 -10.44 -3.75 2.99
N ALA A 52 -9.50 -4.34 3.74
CA ALA A 52 -8.09 -4.36 3.35
C ALA A 52 -7.87 -5.15 2.05
N LYS A 53 -8.54 -6.30 1.90
CA LYS A 53 -8.49 -7.07 0.65
C LYS A 53 -9.01 -6.22 -0.51
N GLN A 54 -10.15 -5.55 -0.33
CA GLN A 54 -10.72 -4.71 -1.37
C GLN A 54 -9.82 -3.51 -1.72
N VAL A 55 -9.17 -2.88 -0.73
CA VAL A 55 -8.18 -1.81 -0.97
C VAL A 55 -7.08 -2.30 -1.92
N PHE A 56 -6.51 -3.47 -1.67
CA PHE A 56 -5.43 -3.99 -2.52
C PHE A 56 -5.92 -4.46 -3.89
N GLU A 57 -7.13 -5.02 -4.01
CA GLU A 57 -7.74 -5.33 -5.30
C GLU A 57 -7.97 -4.05 -6.14
N ASN A 58 -8.46 -2.97 -5.51
CA ASN A 58 -8.62 -1.67 -6.16
C ASN A 58 -7.27 -1.11 -6.64
N MET A 59 -6.24 -1.17 -5.78
CA MET A 59 -4.88 -0.77 -6.16
C MET A 59 -4.33 -1.59 -7.33
N GLU A 60 -4.50 -2.91 -7.32
CA GLU A 60 -4.04 -3.79 -8.40
C GLU A 60 -4.68 -3.43 -9.74
N ASN A 61 -6.00 -3.18 -9.74
CA ASN A 61 -6.74 -2.79 -10.94
C ASN A 61 -6.24 -1.44 -11.50
N ILE A 62 -5.98 -0.46 -10.64
CA ILE A 62 -5.47 0.86 -11.06
C ILE A 62 -4.04 0.78 -11.61
N LEU A 63 -3.17 0.02 -10.94
CA LEU A 63 -1.80 -0.20 -11.39
C LEU A 63 -1.81 -0.87 -12.78
N LYS A 64 -2.57 -1.97 -12.94
CA LYS A 64 -2.69 -2.69 -14.22
C LYS A 64 -3.24 -1.82 -15.35
N ALA A 65 -4.26 -1.01 -15.07
CA ALA A 65 -4.83 -0.08 -16.05
C ALA A 65 -3.80 0.97 -16.55
N SER A 66 -2.76 1.22 -15.76
CA SER A 66 -1.66 2.14 -16.10
C SER A 66 -0.40 1.41 -16.56
N GLU A 67 -0.45 0.10 -16.77
CA GLU A 67 0.68 -0.78 -17.14
C GLU A 67 1.78 -0.91 -16.05
N TYR A 68 1.40 -0.80 -14.77
CA TYR A 68 2.25 -1.06 -13.59
C TYR A 68 1.80 -2.33 -12.86
N GLY A 69 2.70 -2.89 -12.05
CA GLY A 69 2.41 -3.95 -11.08
C GLY A 69 2.70 -3.51 -9.65
N PHE A 70 2.44 -4.40 -8.68
CA PHE A 70 2.80 -4.11 -7.29
C PHE A 70 4.32 -3.94 -7.15
N GLU A 71 5.14 -4.75 -7.82
CA GLU A 71 6.60 -4.67 -7.83
C GLU A 71 7.17 -3.27 -8.16
N ASP A 72 6.39 -2.45 -8.87
CA ASP A 72 6.73 -1.07 -9.24
C ASP A 72 6.41 -0.05 -8.13
N VAL A 73 5.66 -0.42 -7.09
CA VAL A 73 5.36 0.47 -5.96
C VAL A 73 6.61 0.72 -5.14
N VAL A 74 6.97 2.00 -5.02
CA VAL A 74 8.19 2.45 -4.33
C VAL A 74 7.89 3.07 -2.98
N PHE A 75 6.68 3.62 -2.80
CA PHE A 75 6.24 4.21 -1.54
C PHE A 75 4.74 3.98 -1.30
N MET A 76 4.34 3.78 -0.06
CA MET A 76 2.93 3.69 0.35
C MET A 76 2.66 4.38 1.68
N LYS A 77 1.47 4.94 1.86
CA LYS A 77 0.94 5.27 3.19
C LYS A 77 -0.33 4.47 3.46
N THR A 78 -0.44 4.00 4.70
CA THR A 78 -1.63 3.32 5.21
C THR A 78 -2.22 4.12 6.36
N PHE A 79 -3.53 4.32 6.32
CA PHE A 79 -4.30 4.94 7.38
C PHE A 79 -5.34 3.93 7.87
N LEU A 80 -5.26 3.53 9.14
CA LEU A 80 -6.35 2.80 9.80
C LEU A 80 -7.10 3.71 10.78
N THR A 81 -8.39 3.48 10.98
CA THR A 81 -9.16 4.24 11.98
C THR A 81 -9.06 3.65 13.38
N ARG A 82 -8.69 2.37 13.50
CA ARG A 82 -8.67 1.61 14.76
C ARG A 82 -7.37 0.87 14.97
N ARG A 83 -6.89 0.84 16.21
CA ARG A 83 -5.59 0.22 16.56
C ARG A 83 -5.69 -1.30 16.55
N GLU A 84 -6.81 -1.84 17.01
CA GLU A 84 -7.16 -3.25 17.11
C GLU A 84 -7.23 -3.94 15.73
N ASP A 85 -7.51 -3.19 14.68
CA ASP A 85 -7.58 -3.68 13.30
C ASP A 85 -6.20 -3.97 12.67
N ARG A 86 -5.12 -3.53 13.33
CA ARG A 86 -3.76 -3.62 12.80
C ARG A 86 -3.31 -5.06 12.51
N SER A 87 -3.76 -6.06 13.27
CA SER A 87 -3.39 -7.46 13.02
C SER A 87 -4.07 -7.99 11.76
N GLY A 88 -5.37 -7.76 11.62
CA GLY A 88 -6.16 -8.16 10.44
C GLY A 88 -5.64 -7.50 9.15
N TYR A 89 -5.33 -6.19 9.19
CA TYR A 89 -4.71 -5.52 8.04
C TYR A 89 -3.35 -6.12 7.67
N GLN A 90 -2.49 -6.40 8.65
CA GLN A 90 -1.15 -6.93 8.39
C GLN A 90 -1.18 -8.33 7.78
N LYS A 91 -2.15 -9.16 8.17
CA LYS A 91 -2.38 -10.49 7.57
C LYS A 91 -2.59 -10.36 6.06
N ILE A 92 -3.51 -9.50 5.64
CA ILE A 92 -3.78 -9.27 4.21
C ILE A 92 -2.57 -8.66 3.50
N ARG A 93 -1.94 -7.64 4.11
CA ARG A 93 -0.77 -6.97 3.50
C ARG A 93 0.42 -7.91 3.28
N ALA A 94 0.60 -8.92 4.13
CA ALA A 94 1.68 -9.89 4.00
C ALA A 94 1.56 -10.77 2.74
N GLU A 95 0.36 -10.90 2.19
CA GLU A 95 0.08 -11.68 0.96
C GLU A 95 0.44 -10.90 -0.31
N ILE A 96 0.48 -9.57 -0.24
CA ILE A 96 0.72 -8.69 -1.41
C ILE A 96 2.20 -8.61 -1.76
N TRP A 97 3.04 -8.46 -0.74
CA TRP A 97 4.44 -8.12 -0.90
C TRP A 97 5.34 -9.29 -0.52
N GLY A 98 6.02 -9.87 -1.50
CA GLY A 98 7.18 -10.73 -1.27
C GLY A 98 8.38 -9.94 -0.74
N ASP A 99 9.55 -10.13 -1.34
CA ASP A 99 10.75 -9.40 -0.92
C ASP A 99 10.77 -7.94 -1.42
N ASN A 100 9.92 -7.57 -2.38
CA ASN A 100 9.92 -6.24 -3.02
C ASN A 100 9.07 -5.19 -2.27
N LYS A 101 9.04 -5.23 -0.94
CA LYS A 101 8.22 -4.31 -0.12
C LYS A 101 8.59 -2.83 -0.39
N PRO A 102 7.61 -1.91 -0.52
CA PRO A 102 7.89 -0.48 -0.70
C PRO A 102 8.42 0.15 0.60
N ALA A 103 8.89 1.39 0.52
CA ALA A 103 8.95 2.24 1.70
C ALA A 103 7.52 2.52 2.19
N SER A 104 7.30 2.61 3.50
CA SER A 104 5.94 2.65 4.04
C SER A 104 5.82 3.53 5.27
N THR A 105 4.72 4.29 5.34
CA THR A 105 4.24 4.94 6.56
C THR A 105 2.90 4.32 6.97
N PHE A 106 2.71 4.10 8.26
CA PHE A 106 1.48 3.54 8.81
C PHE A 106 0.97 4.41 9.96
N LEU A 107 -0.29 4.86 9.87
CA LEU A 107 -0.90 5.73 10.86
C LEU A 107 -2.21 5.14 11.38
N ILE A 108 -2.52 5.46 12.63
CA ILE A 108 -3.89 5.39 13.14
C ILE A 108 -4.45 6.80 13.14
N VAL A 109 -5.55 7.03 12.43
CA VAL A 109 -6.20 8.33 12.27
C VAL A 109 -7.57 8.35 12.97
N SER A 110 -8.11 9.54 13.22
CA SER A 110 -9.41 9.70 13.90
C SER A 110 -10.62 9.32 13.04
N GLY A 111 -10.46 9.23 11.73
CA GLY A 111 -11.51 8.91 10.78
C GLY A 111 -11.05 9.08 9.33
N LEU A 112 -11.86 8.59 8.40
CA LEU A 112 -11.70 8.71 6.95
C LEU A 112 -12.93 9.43 6.36
N ALA A 113 -12.97 9.58 5.04
CA ALA A 113 -14.03 10.35 4.35
C ALA A 113 -15.45 9.81 4.61
N ASP A 114 -15.61 8.51 4.82
CA ASP A 114 -16.86 7.87 5.27
C ASP A 114 -16.60 7.15 6.60
N PRO A 115 -17.47 7.26 7.62
CA PRO A 115 -17.29 6.59 8.90
C PRO A 115 -17.28 5.05 8.82
N GLN A 116 -17.77 4.46 7.72
CA GLN A 116 -17.71 3.02 7.48
C GLN A 116 -16.33 2.55 7.03
N TYR A 117 -15.46 3.45 6.55
CA TYR A 117 -14.12 3.10 6.10
C TYR A 117 -13.20 2.86 7.30
N LEU A 118 -12.59 1.68 7.32
CA LEU A 118 -11.64 1.26 8.35
C LEU A 118 -10.18 1.43 7.91
N VAL A 119 -9.96 1.49 6.59
CA VAL A 119 -8.63 1.56 5.97
C VAL A 119 -8.64 2.40 4.69
N GLU A 120 -7.57 3.16 4.50
CA GLU A 120 -7.23 3.81 3.25
C GLU A 120 -5.73 3.62 2.95
N VAL A 121 -5.38 3.38 1.69
CA VAL A 121 -3.99 3.23 1.23
C VAL A 121 -3.73 4.06 -0.01
N GLU A 122 -2.74 4.94 0.04
CA GLU A 122 -2.19 5.62 -1.15
C GLU A 122 -0.82 5.04 -1.50
N CYS A 123 -0.46 5.10 -2.79
CA CYS A 123 0.87 4.67 -3.21
C CYS A 123 1.45 5.48 -4.36
N ILE A 124 2.76 5.39 -4.49
CA ILE A 124 3.54 5.89 -5.62
C ILE A 124 4.24 4.70 -6.24
N ALA A 125 4.07 4.52 -7.54
CA ALA A 125 4.79 3.53 -8.34
C ALA A 125 5.75 4.20 -9.32
N ALA A 126 6.81 3.50 -9.68
CA ALA A 126 7.78 3.95 -10.67
C ALA A 126 8.21 2.79 -11.56
N LYS A 127 8.25 3.00 -12.88
CA LYS A 127 8.61 1.97 -13.86
C LYS A 127 9.34 2.58 -15.05
N LYS A 128 10.27 1.82 -15.62
CA LYS A 128 10.92 2.15 -16.90
C LYS A 128 10.18 1.41 -18.03
N PHE A 129 9.84 2.14 -19.09
CA PHE A 129 9.17 1.61 -20.29
C PHE A 129 10.17 1.52 -21.45
#